data_AF-A0A8T3CIY6-F1
#
_entry.id   AF-A0A8T3CIY6-F1
#
_cell.length_a   1.000
_cell.length_b   1.000
_cell.length_c   1.000
_cell.angle_alpha   90.00
_cell.angle_beta   90.00
_cell.angle_gamma   90.00
#
_symmetry.space_group_name_H-M   'P 1'
#
loop_
_entity.id
_entity.type
_entity.pdbx_description
1 polymer ?
#
loop_
_entity_poly.entity_id
_entity_poly.type
_entity_poly.pdbx_seq_one_letter_code
_entity_poly.pdbx_strand_id
1 'polypeptide(L)'
;MLGSERCSNDWLRPYLRAQGGFVDLLFLVYDSPWVNGRDVLQWPLGVATYRGFPVVSPSAEMVTAERPYLCNFLGTVYRNSSRERLMGILTQHGLEQDCLIAARETWVPQETAESLGRYQVALAQSDLTLCPVGVNAECYRIYEACSYGSVPVVEDVGTAGECAGGGGSPLRLLKAAGAPFLFLKDWADLPALLQKEREMTRREKEERRRGLLEWYGTFRMRMRDRFTQALKEAFYR
;
A
#
# COMPACT_ATOMS: atom_id res chain seq x y z
N MET A 1 5.04 -14.21 -8.61
CA MET A 1 4.65 -13.18 -9.59
C MET A 1 5.27 -13.55 -10.93
N LEU A 2 4.47 -13.60 -12.01
CA LEU A 2 4.95 -13.86 -13.37
C LEU A 2 5.30 -12.54 -14.09
N GLY A 3 6.02 -11.62 -13.44
CA GLY A 3 6.29 -10.30 -14.02
C GLY A 3 7.47 -9.59 -13.36
N SER A 4 8.10 -8.69 -14.10
CA SER A 4 9.17 -7.82 -13.65
C SER A 4 8.61 -6.73 -12.74
N GLU A 5 9.23 -6.55 -11.57
CA GLU A 5 8.96 -5.43 -10.66
C GLU A 5 9.36 -4.07 -11.26
N ARG A 6 10.12 -4.05 -12.36
CA ARG A 6 10.44 -2.85 -13.15
C ARG A 6 9.48 -2.63 -14.32
N CYS A 7 8.43 -3.44 -14.41
CA CYS A 7 7.40 -3.43 -15.46
C CYS A 7 7.89 -3.66 -16.89
N SER A 8 9.12 -4.15 -17.07
CA SER A 8 9.62 -4.72 -18.33
C SER A 8 8.95 -6.09 -18.58
N ASN A 9 7.71 -6.06 -19.04
CA ASN A 9 6.85 -7.24 -19.20
C ASN A 9 6.55 -7.58 -20.67
N ASP A 10 7.29 -7.00 -21.62
CA ASP A 10 7.09 -7.19 -23.07
C ASP A 10 7.06 -8.64 -23.54
N TRP A 11 7.74 -9.53 -22.82
CA TRP A 11 7.71 -10.96 -23.07
C TRP A 11 6.30 -11.58 -22.96
N LEU A 12 5.37 -10.96 -22.23
CA LEU A 12 3.98 -11.41 -22.14
C LEU A 12 3.18 -11.11 -23.42
N ARG A 13 3.61 -10.16 -24.24
CA ARG A 13 2.85 -9.63 -25.38
C ARG A 13 2.47 -10.70 -26.41
N PRO A 14 3.36 -11.60 -26.85
CA PRO A 14 3.02 -12.64 -27.84
C PRO A 14 1.98 -13.63 -27.32
N TYR A 15 1.80 -13.73 -26.01
CA TYR A 15 0.84 -14.66 -25.41
C TYR A 15 -0.57 -14.09 -25.30
N LEU A 16 -0.74 -12.76 -25.41
CA LEU A 16 -2.07 -12.14 -25.37
C LEU A 16 -2.89 -12.50 -26.61
N ARG A 17 -4.18 -12.81 -26.44
CA ARG A 17 -5.08 -13.16 -27.54
C ARG A 17 -5.19 -12.06 -28.59
N ALA A 18 -5.16 -10.80 -28.18
CA ALA A 18 -5.13 -9.64 -29.09
C ALA A 18 -3.89 -9.60 -30.01
N GLN A 19 -2.86 -10.39 -29.72
CA GLN A 19 -1.63 -10.53 -30.51
C GLN A 19 -1.49 -11.93 -31.14
N GLY A 20 -2.57 -12.71 -31.16
CA GLY A 20 -2.58 -14.08 -31.70
C GLY A 20 -2.19 -15.18 -30.70
N GLY A 21 -2.00 -14.84 -29.43
CA GLY A 21 -1.70 -15.79 -28.36
C GLY A 21 -2.93 -16.44 -27.73
N PHE A 22 -2.74 -17.10 -26.59
CA PHE A 22 -3.78 -17.89 -25.89
C PHE A 22 -4.27 -17.31 -24.57
N VAL A 23 -3.69 -16.19 -24.09
CA VAL A 23 -4.08 -15.52 -22.85
C VAL A 23 -5.19 -14.51 -23.13
N ASP A 24 -6.39 -14.80 -22.65
CA ASP A 24 -7.58 -13.94 -22.79
C ASP A 24 -7.56 -12.69 -21.91
N LEU A 25 -7.14 -12.86 -20.64
CA LEU A 25 -7.13 -11.82 -19.64
C LEU A 25 -5.81 -11.84 -18.86
N LEU A 26 -5.25 -10.65 -18.63
CA LEU A 26 -4.06 -10.43 -17.85
C LEU A 26 -4.35 -9.43 -16.72
N PHE A 27 -4.11 -9.83 -15.48
CA PHE A 27 -4.20 -8.97 -14.31
C PHE A 27 -2.79 -8.58 -13.84
N LEU A 28 -2.49 -7.28 -13.89
CA LEU A 28 -1.20 -6.72 -13.49
C LEU A 28 -1.33 -5.97 -12.17
N VAL A 29 -0.41 -6.25 -11.25
CA VAL A 29 -0.46 -5.65 -9.92
C VAL A 29 0.00 -4.19 -9.94
N TYR A 30 1.24 -3.97 -10.40
CA TYR A 30 1.82 -2.63 -10.45
C TYR A 30 1.24 -1.79 -11.60
N ASP A 31 1.38 -0.47 -11.48
CA ASP A 31 1.11 0.45 -12.58
C ASP A 31 1.87 -0.02 -13.82
N SER A 32 1.18 -0.02 -14.96
CA SER A 32 1.74 -0.42 -16.24
C SER A 32 1.04 0.32 -17.37
N PRO A 33 1.79 0.79 -18.39
CA PRO A 33 1.20 1.41 -19.58
C PRO A 33 0.32 0.44 -20.38
N TRP A 34 0.41 -0.86 -20.13
CA TRP A 34 -0.37 -1.87 -20.84
C TRP A 34 -1.82 -1.93 -20.41
N VAL A 35 -2.15 -1.45 -19.20
CA VAL A 35 -3.51 -1.56 -18.68
C VAL A 35 -4.46 -0.74 -19.53
N ASN A 36 -5.30 -1.44 -20.27
CA ASN A 36 -6.23 -0.88 -21.25
C ASN A 36 -7.72 -1.06 -20.85
N GLY A 37 -7.98 -1.76 -19.74
CA GLY A 37 -9.33 -1.94 -19.22
C GLY A 37 -10.18 -2.98 -19.96
N ARG A 38 -9.61 -3.70 -20.94
CA ARG A 38 -10.30 -4.72 -21.74
C ARG A 38 -9.75 -6.12 -21.43
N ASP A 39 -8.55 -6.41 -21.93
CA ASP A 39 -7.84 -7.68 -21.77
C ASP A 39 -6.64 -7.57 -20.82
N VAL A 40 -6.12 -6.36 -20.60
CA VAL A 40 -5.11 -6.08 -19.57
C VAL A 40 -5.70 -5.16 -18.50
N LEU A 41 -5.82 -5.71 -17.29
CA LEU A 41 -6.51 -5.12 -16.15
C LEU A 41 -5.53 -4.87 -15.00
N GLN A 42 -5.74 -3.79 -14.23
CA GLN A 42 -4.96 -3.55 -13.01
C GLN A 42 -5.61 -4.26 -11.82
N TRP A 43 -4.77 -4.84 -10.95
CA TRP A 43 -5.13 -5.56 -9.75
C TRP A 43 -4.38 -4.98 -8.55
N PRO A 44 -4.96 -4.84 -7.36
CA PRO A 44 -4.19 -4.40 -6.20
C PRO A 44 -3.23 -5.50 -5.73
N LEU A 45 -2.10 -5.09 -5.14
CA LEU A 45 -1.13 -6.00 -4.53
C LEU A 45 -1.75 -6.76 -3.34
N GLY A 46 -2.57 -6.07 -2.54
CA GLY A 46 -3.20 -6.62 -1.35
C GLY A 46 -2.24 -6.77 -0.16
N VAL A 47 -2.65 -7.55 0.84
CA VAL A 47 -1.84 -7.86 2.03
C VAL A 47 -0.90 -9.05 1.76
N ALA A 48 0.20 -9.16 2.49
CA ALA A 48 1.17 -10.25 2.31
C ALA A 48 0.70 -11.58 2.94
N THR A 49 -0.39 -12.17 2.45
CA THR A 49 -0.91 -13.46 2.95
C THR A 49 0.12 -14.59 2.85
N TYR A 50 1.00 -14.55 1.84
CA TYR A 50 2.11 -15.50 1.69
C TYR A 50 3.15 -15.43 2.82
N ARG A 51 3.17 -14.33 3.60
CA ARG A 51 3.97 -14.16 4.82
C ARG A 51 3.15 -14.37 6.10
N GLY A 52 1.94 -14.92 5.99
CA GLY A 52 1.06 -15.17 7.12
C GLY A 52 0.30 -13.94 7.63
N PHE A 53 0.29 -12.81 6.91
CA PHE A 53 -0.54 -11.68 7.30
C PHE A 53 -2.03 -12.06 7.23
N PRO A 54 -2.81 -11.82 8.30
CA PRO A 54 -4.18 -12.32 8.39
C PRO A 54 -5.16 -11.51 7.53
N VAL A 55 -6.28 -12.14 7.20
CA VAL A 55 -7.45 -11.40 6.71
C VAL A 55 -8.17 -10.80 7.92
N VAL A 56 -8.07 -9.48 8.06
CA VAL A 56 -8.65 -8.76 9.21
C VAL A 56 -10.08 -8.31 8.89
N SER A 57 -10.99 -8.58 9.82
CA SER A 57 -12.36 -8.06 9.81
C SER A 57 -12.41 -6.75 10.59
N PRO A 58 -13.01 -5.68 10.03
CA PRO A 58 -13.21 -4.43 10.75
C PRO A 58 -14.02 -4.64 12.04
N SER A 59 -13.63 -3.96 13.13
CA SER A 59 -14.37 -3.95 14.38
C SER A 59 -14.57 -2.53 14.90
N ALA A 60 -15.53 -2.34 15.80
CA ALA A 60 -15.82 -1.03 16.39
C ALA A 60 -14.62 -0.50 17.20
N GLU A 61 -13.90 -1.41 17.86
CA GLU A 61 -12.72 -1.09 18.67
C GLU A 61 -11.60 -0.50 17.80
N MET A 62 -11.42 -0.95 16.56
CA MET A 62 -10.42 -0.36 15.65
C MET A 62 -10.67 1.13 15.38
N VAL A 63 -11.94 1.54 15.43
CA VAL A 63 -12.38 2.92 15.22
C VAL A 63 -12.24 3.74 16.49
N THR A 64 -12.61 3.21 17.66
CA THR A 64 -12.74 4.01 18.90
C THR A 64 -11.56 3.90 19.86
N ALA A 65 -10.69 2.89 19.69
CA ALA A 65 -9.52 2.70 20.54
C ALA A 65 -8.60 3.90 20.47
N GLU A 66 -8.04 4.28 21.61
CA GLU A 66 -6.97 5.27 21.69
C GLU A 66 -5.66 4.63 21.21
N ARG A 67 -4.90 5.40 20.42
CA ARG A 67 -3.66 4.94 19.79
C ARG A 67 -2.50 5.72 20.40
N PRO A 68 -1.57 5.05 21.12
CA PRO A 68 -0.48 5.73 21.80
C PRO A 68 0.57 6.32 20.85
N TYR A 69 0.63 5.87 19.59
CA TYR A 69 1.62 6.33 18.62
C TYR A 69 0.96 7.14 17.51
N LEU A 70 1.60 8.25 17.11
CA LEU A 70 1.18 9.03 15.95
C LEU A 70 1.43 8.25 14.66
N CYS A 71 2.55 7.53 14.57
CA CYS A 71 2.88 6.79 13.37
C CYS A 71 3.64 5.48 13.66
N ASN A 72 3.80 4.63 12.65
CA ASN A 72 4.72 3.50 12.71
C ASN A 72 5.50 3.32 11.41
N PHE A 73 6.68 2.72 11.55
CA PHE A 73 7.44 2.17 10.44
C PHE A 73 8.22 0.94 10.90
N LEU A 74 7.91 -0.20 10.28
CA LEU A 74 8.65 -1.44 10.45
C LEU A 74 9.14 -1.91 9.08
N GLY A 75 10.43 -2.24 9.01
CA GLY A 75 11.01 -2.77 7.78
C GLY A 75 12.51 -2.63 7.67
N THR A 76 13.04 -3.20 6.60
CA THR A 76 14.47 -3.13 6.28
C THR A 76 14.82 -1.77 5.67
N VAL A 77 15.84 -1.09 6.20
CA VAL A 77 16.35 0.18 5.68
C VAL A 77 17.57 -0.11 4.81
N TYR A 78 17.45 0.12 3.50
CA TYR A 78 18.54 -0.06 2.56
C TYR A 78 19.28 1.27 2.37
N ARG A 79 20.59 1.22 2.15
CA ARG A 79 21.38 2.41 1.78
C ARG A 79 20.88 3.02 0.47
N ASN A 80 20.97 4.34 0.35
CA ASN A 80 20.53 5.12 -0.81
C ASN A 80 19.07 4.84 -1.19
N SER A 81 18.22 4.63 -0.19
CA SER A 81 16.79 4.37 -0.40
C SER A 81 15.93 5.45 0.26
N SER A 82 14.69 5.57 -0.20
CA SER A 82 13.69 6.42 0.44
C SER A 82 13.53 6.10 1.94
N ARG A 83 13.70 4.83 2.34
CA ARG A 83 13.62 4.41 3.75
C ARG A 83 14.73 5.04 4.60
N GLU A 84 15.93 5.17 4.05
CA GLU A 84 17.04 5.84 4.73
C GLU A 84 16.74 7.33 4.88
N ARG A 85 16.19 7.97 3.84
CA ARG A 85 15.75 9.37 3.90
C ARG A 85 14.65 9.57 4.96
N LEU A 86 13.65 8.70 4.98
CA LEU A 86 12.57 8.71 5.98
C LEU A 86 13.15 8.62 7.40
N MET A 87 14.04 7.66 7.64
CA MET A 87 14.69 7.52 8.95
C MET A 87 15.48 8.78 9.32
N GLY A 88 16.23 9.37 8.37
CA GLY A 88 16.95 10.62 8.58
C GLY A 88 16.04 11.77 9.02
N ILE A 89 14.87 11.92 8.40
CA ILE A 89 13.87 12.94 8.80
C ILE A 89 13.34 12.66 10.21
N LEU A 90 13.01 11.41 10.53
CA LEU A 90 12.51 11.03 11.85
C LEU A 90 13.54 11.36 12.94
N THR A 91 14.81 10.99 12.74
CA THR A 91 15.88 11.27 13.70
C THR A 91 16.19 12.77 13.80
N GLN A 92 16.32 13.47 12.67
CA GLN A 92 16.67 14.90 12.63
C GLN A 92 15.66 15.78 13.39
N HIS A 93 14.38 15.44 13.31
CA HIS A 93 13.31 16.19 13.95
C HIS A 93 12.89 15.63 15.31
N GLY A 94 13.54 14.56 15.79
CA GLY A 94 13.17 13.89 17.04
C GLY A 94 11.72 13.38 17.00
N LEU A 95 11.29 12.77 15.90
CA LEU A 95 9.93 12.23 15.75
C LEU A 95 9.85 10.74 16.11
N GLU A 96 11.00 10.11 16.35
CA GLU A 96 11.09 8.69 16.71
C GLU A 96 10.38 8.38 18.03
N GLN A 97 10.30 9.33 18.97
CA GLN A 97 9.57 9.13 20.23
C GLN A 97 8.05 9.07 20.07
N ASP A 98 7.52 9.62 18.97
CA ASP A 98 6.08 9.70 18.73
C ASP A 98 5.59 8.54 17.86
N CYS A 99 6.51 7.70 17.37
CA CYS A 99 6.22 6.66 16.42
C CYS A 99 6.78 5.30 16.85
N LEU A 100 6.06 4.23 16.54
CA LEU A 100 6.56 2.88 16.75
C LEU A 100 7.48 2.50 15.58
N ILE A 101 8.78 2.61 15.80
CA ILE A 101 9.81 2.31 14.80
C ILE A 101 10.50 0.99 15.13
N ALA A 102 10.54 0.07 14.16
CA ALA A 102 11.41 -1.10 14.21
C ALA A 102 12.09 -1.31 12.85
N ALA A 103 13.17 -0.56 12.66
CA ALA A 103 14.03 -0.67 11.49
C ALA A 103 15.03 -1.83 11.66
N ARG A 104 15.35 -2.52 10.55
CA ARG A 104 16.42 -3.51 10.49
C ARG A 104 17.34 -3.23 9.31
N GLU A 105 18.62 -3.56 9.42
CA GLU A 105 19.58 -3.36 8.32
C GLU A 105 19.47 -4.45 7.24
N THR A 106 19.11 -5.67 7.64
CA THR A 106 19.03 -6.83 6.75
C THR A 106 17.60 -7.29 6.55
N TRP A 107 17.31 -7.82 5.36
CA TRP A 107 16.02 -8.43 5.06
C TRP A 107 16.06 -9.92 5.34
N VAL A 108 15.03 -10.44 5.98
CA VAL A 108 14.85 -11.87 6.25
C VAL A 108 13.60 -12.39 5.52
N PRO A 109 13.66 -13.60 4.94
CA PRO A 109 12.60 -14.13 4.09
C PRO A 109 11.35 -14.58 4.84
N GLN A 110 11.49 -15.02 6.08
CA GLN A 110 10.38 -15.49 6.90
C GLN A 110 10.18 -14.53 8.07
N GLU A 111 8.95 -14.01 8.18
CA GLU A 111 8.53 -13.29 9.38
C GLU A 111 8.27 -14.34 10.47
N THR A 112 8.85 -14.15 11.66
CA THR A 112 8.52 -14.98 12.82
C THR A 112 7.15 -14.57 13.36
N ALA A 113 6.46 -15.47 14.06
CA ALA A 113 5.19 -15.15 14.72
C ALA A 113 5.31 -13.94 15.67
N GLU A 114 6.45 -13.80 16.34
CA GLU A 114 6.75 -12.66 17.20
C GLU A 114 6.87 -11.35 16.42
N SER A 115 7.66 -11.34 15.33
CA SER A 115 7.82 -10.14 14.50
C SER A 115 6.53 -9.73 13.79
N LEU A 116 5.73 -10.71 13.33
CA LEU A 116 4.42 -10.46 12.77
C LEU A 116 3.46 -9.89 13.83
N GLY A 117 3.46 -10.45 15.05
CA GLY A 117 2.68 -9.94 16.17
C GLY A 117 3.04 -8.49 16.50
N ARG A 118 4.34 -8.15 16.58
CA ARG A 118 4.80 -6.77 16.78
C ARG A 118 4.33 -5.83 15.67
N TYR A 119 4.36 -6.29 14.42
CA TYR A 119 3.89 -5.50 13.31
C TYR A 119 2.38 -5.24 13.37
N GLN A 120 1.57 -6.26 13.71
CA GLN A 120 0.13 -6.08 13.91
C GLN A 120 -0.17 -5.12 15.06
N VAL A 121 0.58 -5.19 16.16
CA VAL A 121 0.48 -4.23 17.28
C VAL A 121 0.76 -2.81 16.78
N ALA A 122 1.81 -2.61 15.97
CA ALA A 122 2.14 -1.30 15.43
C ALA A 122 1.02 -0.73 14.55
N LEU A 123 0.43 -1.55 13.68
CA LEU A 123 -0.71 -1.13 12.86
C LEU A 123 -1.96 -0.82 13.71
N ALA A 124 -2.21 -1.60 14.77
CA ALA A 124 -3.36 -1.39 15.65
C ALA A 124 -3.22 -0.16 16.56
N GLN A 125 -1.99 0.14 17.01
CA GLN A 125 -1.70 1.15 18.03
C GLN A 125 -1.20 2.50 17.47
N SER A 126 -1.11 2.64 16.14
CA SER A 126 -0.62 3.87 15.51
C SER A 126 -1.67 4.52 14.62
N ASP A 127 -1.86 5.83 14.73
CA ASP A 127 -2.80 6.58 13.87
C ASP A 127 -2.40 6.47 12.39
N LEU A 128 -1.10 6.59 12.11
CA LEU A 128 -0.53 6.58 10.77
C LEU A 128 0.42 5.39 10.55
N THR A 129 0.55 4.96 9.30
CA THR A 129 1.58 4.01 8.87
C THR A 129 2.40 4.63 7.74
N LEU A 130 3.71 4.74 7.93
CA LEU A 130 4.62 5.33 6.94
C LEU A 130 4.94 4.29 5.86
N CYS A 131 4.63 4.62 4.61
CA CYS A 131 4.75 3.74 3.45
C CYS A 131 5.75 4.30 2.41
N PRO A 132 7.06 4.29 2.72
CA PRO A 132 8.09 4.62 1.74
C PRO A 132 8.15 3.61 0.61
N VAL A 133 8.46 4.13 -0.58
CA VAL A 133 8.60 3.31 -1.77
C VAL A 133 9.70 2.26 -1.56
N GLY A 134 9.47 1.08 -2.12
CA GLY A 134 10.48 0.04 -2.25
C GLY A 134 10.95 -0.05 -3.70
N VAL A 135 11.00 -1.27 -4.23
CA VAL A 135 11.15 -1.50 -5.67
C VAL A 135 9.96 -0.90 -6.44
N ASN A 136 8.77 -0.94 -5.84
CA ASN A 136 7.55 -0.31 -6.33
C ASN A 136 6.98 0.67 -5.31
N ALA A 137 6.24 1.67 -5.81
CA ALA A 137 5.49 2.60 -4.97
C ALA A 137 4.34 1.90 -4.23
N GLU A 138 3.67 0.95 -4.89
CA GLU A 138 2.65 0.11 -4.25
C GLU A 138 3.32 -1.00 -3.44
N CYS A 139 3.02 -1.07 -2.14
CA CYS A 139 3.59 -2.08 -1.24
C CYS A 139 2.53 -2.64 -0.29
N TYR A 140 2.78 -3.86 0.22
CA TYR A 140 1.87 -4.58 1.11
C TYR A 140 1.43 -3.74 2.32
N ARG A 141 2.36 -2.94 2.87
CA ARG A 141 2.14 -2.07 4.02
C ARG A 141 0.92 -1.15 3.87
N ILE A 142 0.67 -0.65 2.66
CA ILE A 142 -0.49 0.22 2.38
C ILE A 142 -1.79 -0.52 2.73
N TYR A 143 -1.95 -1.75 2.24
CA TYR A 143 -3.14 -2.58 2.45
C TYR A 143 -3.24 -3.12 3.87
N GLU A 144 -2.09 -3.45 4.47
CA GLU A 144 -2.00 -3.95 5.84
C GLU A 144 -2.41 -2.85 6.83
N ALA A 145 -1.94 -1.61 6.62
CA ALA A 145 -2.37 -0.44 7.38
C ALA A 145 -3.88 -0.17 7.26
N CYS A 146 -4.42 -0.22 6.02
CA CYS A 146 -5.86 -0.12 5.81
C CYS A 146 -6.65 -1.18 6.59
N SER A 147 -6.11 -2.39 6.71
CA SER A 147 -6.77 -3.51 7.40
C SER A 147 -6.94 -3.28 8.91
N TYR A 148 -6.10 -2.43 9.51
CA TYR A 148 -6.14 -2.07 10.93
C TYR A 148 -6.64 -0.64 11.16
N GLY A 149 -7.05 0.07 10.11
CA GLY A 149 -7.47 1.48 10.21
C GLY A 149 -6.32 2.44 10.54
N SER A 150 -5.06 2.03 10.35
CA SER A 150 -3.92 2.96 10.41
C SER A 150 -3.78 3.63 9.06
N VAL A 151 -3.80 4.96 9.02
CA VAL A 151 -3.91 5.67 7.74
C VAL A 151 -2.56 5.66 7.02
N PRO A 152 -2.50 5.17 5.77
CA PRO A 152 -1.26 5.18 5.01
C PRO A 152 -0.77 6.61 4.73
N VAL A 153 0.48 6.89 5.09
CA VAL A 153 1.27 8.02 4.58
C VAL A 153 2.14 7.48 3.46
N VAL A 154 1.71 7.70 2.22
CA VAL A 154 2.26 7.06 1.03
C VAL A 154 3.17 8.02 0.29
N GLU A 155 4.39 7.58 0.03
CA GLU A 155 5.30 8.33 -0.82
C GLU A 155 4.89 8.19 -2.29
N ASP A 156 4.41 9.29 -2.85
CA ASP A 156 3.83 9.39 -4.19
C ASP A 156 4.89 9.74 -5.25
N VAL A 157 5.91 8.90 -5.34
CA VAL A 157 7.02 9.06 -6.29
C VAL A 157 7.15 7.82 -7.17
N GLY A 158 7.51 8.04 -8.43
CA GLY A 158 7.82 6.95 -9.36
C GLY A 158 9.07 6.19 -8.90
N THR A 159 9.07 4.87 -9.05
CA THR A 159 10.25 4.03 -8.84
C THR A 159 10.95 3.73 -10.17
N ALA A 160 12.19 3.23 -10.10
CA ALA A 160 12.95 2.89 -11.29
C ALA A 160 12.25 1.81 -12.14
N GLY A 161 12.27 1.98 -13.46
CA GLY A 161 11.65 1.07 -14.42
C GLY A 161 10.61 1.77 -15.30
N GLU A 162 9.77 0.98 -15.95
CA GLU A 162 8.79 1.43 -16.95
C GLU A 162 7.34 1.37 -16.42
N CYS A 163 7.20 1.22 -15.10
CA CYS A 163 5.89 1.12 -14.45
C CYS A 163 5.09 2.43 -14.57
N ALA A 164 5.79 3.56 -14.56
CA ALA A 164 5.18 4.89 -14.64
C ALA A 164 5.21 5.39 -16.09
N GLY A 165 4.06 5.43 -16.75
CA GLY A 165 3.97 5.90 -18.14
C GLY A 165 2.69 6.67 -18.49
N GLY A 166 1.76 6.87 -17.54
CA GLY A 166 0.46 7.50 -17.81
C GLY A 166 0.02 8.50 -16.74
N GLY A 167 -0.99 9.29 -17.07
CA GLY A 167 -1.62 10.22 -16.13
C GLY A 167 -2.18 9.48 -14.92
N GLY A 168 -1.84 9.96 -13.72
CA GLY A 168 -2.28 9.37 -12.45
C GLY A 168 -1.32 8.36 -11.82
N SER A 169 -0.19 8.01 -12.46
CA SER A 169 0.87 7.21 -11.83
C SER A 169 1.73 8.02 -10.86
N PRO A 170 2.38 7.39 -9.86
CA PRO A 170 2.18 5.98 -9.46
C PRO A 170 0.84 5.78 -8.73
N LEU A 171 0.48 4.54 -8.39
CA LEU A 171 -0.69 4.18 -7.56
C LEU A 171 -2.03 4.54 -8.24
N ARG A 172 -2.09 4.44 -9.57
CA ARG A 172 -3.24 4.91 -10.35
C ARG A 172 -4.55 4.26 -9.89
N LEU A 173 -4.57 2.96 -9.62
CA LEU A 173 -5.77 2.26 -9.15
C LEU A 173 -6.28 2.82 -7.81
N LEU A 174 -5.38 3.06 -6.87
CA LEU A 174 -5.73 3.56 -5.53
C LEU A 174 -6.24 5.01 -5.60
N LYS A 175 -5.58 5.86 -6.40
CA LYS A 175 -6.02 7.25 -6.64
C LYS A 175 -7.36 7.31 -7.37
N ALA A 176 -7.55 6.50 -8.41
CA ALA A 176 -8.82 6.42 -9.14
C ALA A 176 -9.97 5.90 -8.26
N ALA A 177 -9.66 5.06 -7.26
CA ALA A 177 -10.62 4.60 -6.26
C ALA A 177 -10.89 5.62 -5.14
N GLY A 178 -10.27 6.81 -5.17
CA GLY A 178 -10.43 7.84 -4.16
C GLY A 178 -9.87 7.45 -2.80
N ALA A 179 -8.72 6.78 -2.76
CA ALA A 179 -8.09 6.33 -1.52
C ALA A 179 -7.87 7.51 -0.55
N PRO A 180 -8.35 7.43 0.71
CA PRO A 180 -8.22 8.49 1.72
C PRO A 180 -6.84 8.46 2.39
N PHE A 181 -5.78 8.40 1.59
CA PHE A 181 -4.40 8.30 2.05
C PHE A 181 -3.75 9.69 2.09
N LEU A 182 -2.68 9.82 2.87
CA LEU A 182 -1.85 11.01 2.86
C LEU A 182 -0.70 10.80 1.87
N PHE A 183 -0.78 11.42 0.70
CA PHE A 183 0.24 11.30 -0.34
C PHE A 183 1.32 12.39 -0.17
N LEU A 184 2.59 11.98 -0.08
CA LEU A 184 3.73 12.88 0.02
C LEU A 184 4.62 12.77 -1.21
N LYS A 185 5.06 13.91 -1.75
CA LYS A 185 6.10 13.93 -2.80
C LYS A 185 7.50 13.89 -2.22
N ASP A 186 7.65 14.36 -0.98
CA ASP A 186 8.92 14.40 -0.27
C ASP A 186 8.70 14.11 1.23
N TRP A 187 9.59 13.32 1.84
CA TRP A 187 9.58 13.08 3.29
C TRP A 187 9.89 14.33 4.11
N ALA A 188 10.44 15.38 3.53
CA ALA A 188 10.62 16.68 4.18
C ALA A 188 9.29 17.30 4.65
N ASP A 189 8.16 16.90 4.06
CA ASP A 189 6.83 17.37 4.46
C ASP A 189 6.27 16.60 5.68
N LEU A 190 6.91 15.50 6.07
CA LEU A 190 6.44 14.63 7.16
C LEU A 190 6.30 15.34 8.51
N PRO A 191 7.25 16.19 8.97
CA PRO A 191 7.12 16.85 10.26
C PRO A 191 5.86 17.72 10.37
N ALA A 192 5.54 18.49 9.32
CA ALA A 192 4.34 19.32 9.27
C ALA A 192 3.05 18.47 9.26
N LEU A 193 3.07 17.34 8.55
CA LEU A 193 1.97 16.38 8.54
C LEU A 193 1.74 15.77 9.93
N LEU A 194 2.80 15.32 10.63
CA LEU A 194 2.67 14.75 11.97
C LEU A 194 2.23 15.79 13.01
N GLN A 195 2.66 17.06 12.85
CA GLN A 195 2.17 18.14 13.70
C GLN A 195 0.67 18.35 13.53
N LYS A 196 0.17 18.36 12.29
CA LYS A 196 -1.28 18.42 12.03
C LYS A 196 -2.02 17.22 12.61
N GLU A 197 -1.47 16.02 12.50
CA GLU A 197 -2.05 14.81 13.09
C GLU A 197 -2.17 14.90 14.61
N ARG A 198 -1.16 15.50 15.26
CA ARG A 198 -1.12 15.69 16.71
C ARG A 198 -2.21 16.65 17.19
N GLU A 199 -2.49 17.68 16.41
CA GLU A 199 -3.50 18.69 16.73
C GLU A 199 -4.94 18.22 16.49
N MET A 200 -5.13 17.11 15.76
CA MET A 200 -6.46 16.53 15.56
C MET A 200 -7.06 16.04 16.88
N THR A 201 -8.33 16.38 17.08
CA THR A 201 -9.13 15.85 18.17
C THR A 201 -9.34 14.35 18.02
N ARG A 202 -9.62 13.68 19.13
CA ARG A 202 -9.98 12.25 19.14
C ARG A 202 -11.11 11.94 18.15
N ARG A 203 -12.16 12.78 18.11
CA ARG A 203 -13.32 12.56 17.23
C ARG A 203 -12.93 12.58 15.76
N GLU A 204 -12.08 13.53 15.36
CA GLU A 204 -11.59 13.62 13.97
C GLU A 204 -10.75 12.39 13.59
N LYS A 205 -9.91 11.89 14.51
CA LYS A 205 -9.15 10.65 14.30
C LYS A 205 -10.07 9.43 14.18
N GLU A 206 -11.10 9.31 15.01
CA GLU A 206 -12.10 8.23 14.93
C GLU A 206 -12.88 8.27 13.61
N GLU A 207 -13.34 9.45 13.19
CA GLU A 207 -14.05 9.65 11.91
C GLU A 207 -13.17 9.26 10.72
N ARG A 208 -11.90 9.69 10.71
CA ARG A 208 -10.95 9.33 9.67
C ARG A 208 -10.69 7.83 9.61
N ARG A 209 -10.51 7.17 10.76
CA ARG A 209 -10.32 5.71 10.83
C ARG A 209 -11.54 4.95 10.31
N ARG A 210 -12.75 5.41 10.67
CA ARG A 210 -14.01 4.86 10.15
C ARG A 210 -14.05 4.96 8.62
N GLY A 211 -13.81 6.16 8.08
CA GLY A 211 -13.81 6.39 6.64
C GLY A 211 -12.79 5.51 5.89
N LEU A 212 -11.60 5.31 6.45
CA LEU A 212 -10.58 4.42 5.88
C LEU A 212 -11.05 2.96 5.85
N LEU A 213 -11.58 2.44 6.96
CA LEU A 213 -12.04 1.05 7.06
C LEU A 213 -13.22 0.78 6.12
N GLU A 214 -14.18 1.70 6.05
CA GLU A 214 -15.33 1.63 5.13
C GLU A 214 -14.88 1.69 3.67
N TRP A 215 -13.97 2.62 3.34
CA TRP A 215 -13.39 2.72 2.01
C TRP A 215 -12.68 1.42 1.63
N TYR A 216 -11.85 0.86 2.51
CA TYR A 216 -11.08 -0.35 2.21
C TYR A 216 -11.98 -1.58 2.06
N GLY A 217 -13.02 -1.70 2.89
CA GLY A 217 -14.06 -2.71 2.72
C GLY A 217 -14.73 -2.62 1.35
N THR A 218 -15.15 -1.41 0.96
CA THR A 218 -15.77 -1.13 -0.33
C THR A 218 -14.83 -1.39 -1.50
N PHE A 219 -13.57 -0.98 -1.38
CA PHE A 219 -12.53 -1.20 -2.39
C PHE A 219 -12.34 -2.70 -2.67
N ARG A 220 -12.21 -3.53 -1.63
CA ARG A 220 -12.09 -4.99 -1.78
C ARG A 220 -13.30 -5.61 -2.49
N MET A 221 -14.51 -5.18 -2.13
CA MET A 221 -15.73 -5.64 -2.81
C MET A 221 -15.75 -5.25 -4.28
N ARG A 222 -15.43 -3.99 -4.61
CA ARG A 222 -15.35 -3.52 -6.00
C ARG A 222 -14.31 -4.29 -6.82
N MET A 223 -13.16 -4.60 -6.24
CA MET A 223 -12.13 -5.38 -6.93
C MET A 223 -12.57 -6.83 -7.17
N ARG A 224 -13.23 -7.47 -6.19
CA ARG A 224 -13.85 -8.79 -6.38
C ARG A 224 -14.86 -8.75 -7.53
N ASP A 225 -15.77 -7.77 -7.50
CA ASP A 225 -16.83 -7.67 -8.50
C ASP A 225 -16.24 -7.43 -9.89
N ARG A 226 -15.25 -6.55 -10.01
CA ARG A 226 -14.50 -6.31 -11.25
C ARG A 226 -13.83 -7.58 -11.79
N PHE A 227 -13.20 -8.37 -10.93
CA PHE A 227 -12.60 -9.66 -11.32
C PHE A 227 -13.65 -10.62 -11.88
N THR A 228 -14.72 -10.84 -11.12
CA THR A 228 -15.77 -11.78 -11.53
C THR A 228 -16.48 -11.32 -12.80
N GLN A 229 -16.67 -10.01 -12.99
CA GLN A 229 -17.27 -9.46 -14.20
C GLN A 229 -16.37 -9.69 -15.42
N ALA A 230 -15.06 -9.42 -15.30
CA ALA A 230 -14.11 -9.69 -16.37
C ALA A 230 -14.11 -11.16 -16.80
N LEU A 231 -14.11 -12.09 -15.84
CA LEU A 231 -14.19 -13.53 -16.15
C LEU A 231 -15.50 -13.90 -16.84
N LYS A 232 -16.64 -13.38 -16.36
CA LYS A 232 -17.95 -13.61 -16.98
C LYS A 232 -17.99 -13.12 -18.43
N GLU A 233 -17.45 -11.94 -18.69
CA GLU A 233 -17.40 -11.35 -20.03
C GLU A 233 -16.46 -12.10 -20.97
N ALA A 234 -15.34 -12.62 -20.48
CA ALA A 234 -14.38 -13.33 -21.31
C ALA A 234 -14.75 -14.79 -21.62
N PHE A 235 -15.45 -15.48 -20.71
CA PHE A 235 -15.60 -16.93 -20.79
C PHE A 235 -17.05 -17.45 -20.70
N TYR A 236 -18.02 -16.61 -20.33
CA TYR A 236 -19.40 -17.05 -20.06
C TYR A 236 -20.48 -16.22 -20.77
N ARG A 237 -20.07 -15.25 -21.60
CA ARG A 237 -20.91 -14.58 -22.59
C ARG A 237 -20.49 -15.03 -23.97
#